data_AF-A0A967LLA6-F1
#
_entry.id   AF-A0A967LLA6-F1
#
_cell.length_a   1.000
_cell.length_b   1.000
_cell.length_c   1.000
_cell.angle_alpha   90.00
_cell.angle_beta   90.00
_cell.angle_gamma   90.00
#
_symmetry.space_group_name_H-M   'P 1'
#
loop_
_entity.id
_entity.type
_entity.pdbx_description
1 polymer ?
#
loop_
_entity_poly.entity_id
_entity_poly.type
_entity_poly.pdbx_seq_one_letter_code
_entity_poly.pdbx_strand_id
1 'polypeptide(L)' 'MAERVLITTSDLETAVHLRDAFQSHKLAVELLTPSEDIGDVEDAALLILTGG' A
#
# COMPACT_ATOMS: atom_id res chain seq x y z
N MET A 1 1.92 11.28 14.14
CA MET A 1 1.08 10.40 13.31
C MET A 1 2.01 9.70 12.33
N ALA A 2 2.01 8.38 12.30
CA ALA A 2 2.81 7.63 11.33
C ALA A 2 1.93 7.40 10.11
N GLU A 3 2.12 8.21 9.09
CA GLU A 3 1.35 8.16 7.85
C GLU A 3 1.59 6.82 7.13
N ARG A 4 0.50 6.15 6.72
CA ARG A 4 0.55 4.84 6.06
C ARG A 4 0.24 4.93 4.58
N VAL A 5 1.02 4.22 3.78
CA VAL A 5 0.81 4.01 2.34
C VAL A 5 0.05 2.70 2.13
N LEU A 6 -1.11 2.79 1.51
CA LEU A 6 -1.92 1.66 1.09
C LEU A 6 -1.64 1.34 -0.37
N ILE A 7 -1.43 0.06 -0.68
CA ILE A 7 -1.17 -0.40 -2.05
C ILE A 7 -2.16 -1.51 -2.38
N THR A 8 -2.96 -1.31 -3.42
CA THR A 8 -3.76 -2.37 -4.04
C THR A 8 -3.21 -2.72 -5.41
N THR A 9 -2.96 -4.00 -5.60
CA THR A 9 -2.46 -4.56 -6.86
C THR A 9 -2.86 -6.03 -6.98
N SER A 10 -3.07 -6.48 -8.22
CA SER A 10 -3.29 -7.86 -8.63
C SER A 10 -1.96 -8.59 -8.93
N ASP A 11 -0.86 -7.85 -9.03
CA ASP A 11 0.44 -8.34 -9.46
C ASP A 11 1.43 -8.43 -8.28
N LEU A 12 1.92 -9.65 -8.02
CA LEU A 12 2.77 -9.92 -6.87
C LEU A 12 4.16 -9.27 -6.97
N GLU A 13 4.73 -9.21 -8.17
CA GLU A 13 6.05 -8.61 -8.40
C GLU A 13 6.00 -7.11 -8.13
N THR A 14 4.96 -6.45 -8.63
CA THR A 14 4.67 -5.04 -8.40
C THR A 14 4.43 -4.74 -6.93
N ALA A 15 3.71 -5.62 -6.21
CA ALA A 15 3.50 -5.49 -4.76
C ALA A 15 4.83 -5.46 -3.99
N VAL A 16 5.74 -6.38 -4.33
CA VAL A 16 7.07 -6.47 -3.70
C VAL A 16 7.90 -5.24 -4.02
N HIS A 17 7.99 -4.85 -5.29
CA HIS A 17 8.77 -3.67 -5.70
C HIS A 17 8.28 -2.38 -5.05
N LEU A 18 6.96 -2.14 -5.01
CA LEU A 18 6.42 -0.95 -4.38
C LEU A 18 6.65 -0.96 -2.86
N ARG A 19 6.36 -2.08 -2.19
CA ARG A 19 6.58 -2.20 -0.75
C ARG A 19 8.03 -1.91 -0.38
N ASP A 20 8.98 -2.55 -1.07
CA ASP A 20 10.40 -2.43 -0.77
C ASP A 20 10.90 -1.00 -1.04
N ALA A 21 10.41 -0.35 -2.09
CA ALA A 21 10.71 1.06 -2.37
C ALA A 21 10.25 1.98 -1.22
N PHE A 22 8.99 1.90 -0.77
CA PHE A 22 8.49 2.74 0.32
C PHE A 22 9.15 2.42 1.67
N GLN A 23 9.40 1.14 1.96
CA GLN A 23 10.11 0.74 3.17
C GLN A 23 11.56 1.25 3.20
N SER A 24 12.24 1.34 2.05
CA SER A 24 13.58 1.94 1.96
C SER A 24 13.61 3.42 2.39
N HIS A 25 12.47 4.10 2.27
CA HIS A 25 12.25 5.47 2.74
C HIS A 25 11.67 5.55 4.16
N LYS A 26 11.59 4.42 4.89
CA LYS A 26 11.03 4.31 6.24
C LYS A 26 9.55 4.69 6.34
N LEU A 27 8.80 4.53 5.25
CA LEU A 27 7.36 4.75 5.24
C LEU A 27 6.63 3.48 5.66
N ALA A 28 5.54 3.62 6.42
CA ALA A 28 4.68 2.51 6.77
C ALA A 28 3.87 2.10 5.54
N VAL A 29 3.86 0.80 5.23
CA VAL A 29 3.20 0.26 4.04
C VAL A 29 2.28 -0.87 4.43
N GLU A 30 1.09 -0.89 3.85
CA GLU A 30 0.12 -1.96 3.95
C GLU A 30 -0.34 -2.37 2.55
N LEU A 31 -0.25 -3.66 2.27
CA LEU A 31 -0.71 -4.26 1.02
C LEU A 31 -2.16 -4.70 1.23
N LEU A 32 -3.04 -4.26 0.36
CA LEU A 32 -4.46 -4.59 0.37
C LEU A 32 -4.83 -5.33 -0.90
N THR A 33 -5.64 -6.36 -0.75
CA THR A 33 -6.34 -7.01 -1.85
C THR A 33 -7.51 -6.14 -2.32
N PRO A 34 -7.95 -6.26 -3.58
CA PRO A 34 -9.07 -5.46 -4.12
C PRO A 34 -10.41 -5.62 -3.38
N SER A 35 -10.53 -6.67 -2.56
CA SER A 35 -11.72 -7.00 -1.76
C SER A 35 -11.68 -6.47 -0.33
N GLU A 36 -10.55 -5.92 0.12
CA GLU A 36 -10.42 -5.37 1.47
C GLU A 36 -11.01 -3.95 1.55
N ASP A 37 -11.67 -3.66 2.68
CA ASP A 37 -12.24 -2.34 2.94
C ASP A 37 -11.15 -1.38 3.44
N ILE A 38 -10.99 -0.26 2.74
CA ILE A 38 -10.05 0.80 3.10
C ILE A 38 -10.61 1.73 4.20
N GLY A 39 -11.91 1.66 4.49
CA GLY A 39 -12.60 2.53 5.44
C GLY A 39 -12.16 2.36 6.89
N ASP A 40 -11.59 1.20 7.24
CA ASP A 40 -11.10 0.90 8.60
C ASP A 40 -9.65 1.36 8.83
N VAL A 41 -8.97 1.94 7.83
CA VAL A 41 -7.58 2.40 7.97
C VAL A 41 -7.54 3.86 8.44
N GLU A 42 -7.33 4.06 9.74
CA GLU A 42 -7.40 5.39 10.38
C GLU A 42 -6.27 6.36 9.99
N ASP A 43 -5.09 5.88 9.55
CA ASP A 43 -3.89 6.69 9.28
C ASP A 43 -3.43 6.62 7.80
N ALA A 44 -4.34 6.36 6.88
CA ALA A 44 -4.03 6.29 5.45
C ALA A 44 -3.70 7.68 4.88
N ALA A 45 -2.48 7.86 4.36
CA ALA A 45 -2.02 9.12 3.76
C ALA A 45 -1.91 9.05 2.23
N LEU A 46 -1.76 7.84 1.68
CA LEU A 46 -1.64 7.61 0.24
C LEU A 46 -2.25 6.27 -0.12
N LEU A 47 -3.10 6.24 -1.15
CA LEU A 47 -3.60 5.02 -1.77
C LEU A 47 -3.00 4.89 -3.18
N ILE A 48 -2.39 3.75 -3.46
CA ILE A 48 -1.80 3.41 -4.75
C ILE A 48 -2.62 2.28 -5.37
N LEU A 49 -3.15 2.55 -6.56
CA LEU A 49 -3.85 1.57 -7.40
C LEU A 49 -3.00 1.36 -8.65
N THR A 50 -2.51 0.13 -8.86
CA THR A 50 -1.76 -0.19 -10.07
C THR A 50 -2.67 -0.72 -11.15
N GLY A 51 -2.42 -0.34 -12.42
CA GLY A 51 -3.09 -0.95 -13.56
C GLY A 51 -2.46 -2.30 -13.90
N GLY A 52 -3.23 -3.37 -13.79
CA GLY A 52 -2.83 -4.77 -14.04
C GLY A 52 -4.02 -5.70 -13.88
#